data_AF-A0A5K0Y581-F1
#
_entry.id   AF-A0A5K0Y581-F1
#
_cell.length_a   1.000
_cell.length_b   1.000
_cell.length_c   1.000
_cell.angle_alpha   90.00
_cell.angle_beta   90.00
_cell.angle_gamma   90.00
#
_symmetry.space_group_name_H-M   'P 1'
#
loop_
_entity.id
_entity.type
_entity.pdbx_description
1 polymer ?
#
loop_
_entity_poly.entity_id
_entity_poly.type
_entity_poly.pdbx_seq_one_letter_code
_entity_poly.pdbx_strand_id
1 'polypeptide(L)'
;MRLERPESVAGWPQMELESNEGEKIKIESGQKVEVGRKANPTLFSDDLTISRTQISLELRSPPSGSKNEGRIDEETVVSFHVLGRNPVCVIRGDGGKGGSPSPAPSPAFFRKPESGYLRIGDKISFSVKNPKFFLLKGGVYEGEEMGIAEAVERRKRTTEERKKREGDDDIRDMLNEDEKEASGENNEDLKLESFDASSIDPVK
;
A
#
# COMPACT_ATOMS: atom_id res chain seq x y z
N MET A 1 11.46 -35.90 -15.16
CA MET A 1 12.08 -34.58 -14.90
C MET A 1 11.25 -33.90 -13.82
N ARG A 2 11.75 -33.87 -12.58
CA ARG A 2 11.15 -33.09 -11.50
C ARG A 2 11.63 -31.65 -11.70
N LEU A 3 10.71 -30.72 -12.01
CA LEU A 3 11.03 -29.30 -11.90
C LEU A 3 11.27 -29.02 -10.42
N GLU A 4 12.53 -28.79 -10.07
CA GLU A 4 12.90 -28.35 -8.74
C GLU A 4 12.20 -27.01 -8.48
N ARG A 5 11.53 -26.91 -7.33
CA ARG A 5 10.96 -25.64 -6.86
C ARG A 5 12.15 -24.72 -6.60
N PRO A 6 12.26 -23.54 -7.25
CA PRO A 6 13.26 -22.58 -6.82
C PRO A 6 12.91 -22.15 -5.40
N GLU A 7 13.90 -22.29 -4.51
CA GLU A 7 13.88 -21.73 -3.17
C GLU A 7 13.56 -20.24 -3.25
N SER A 8 12.80 -19.74 -2.28
CA SER A 8 12.37 -18.34 -2.20
C SER A 8 13.57 -17.39 -2.29
N VAL A 9 13.82 -16.83 -3.47
CA VAL A 9 14.86 -15.84 -3.69
C VAL A 9 14.30 -14.49 -3.26
N ALA A 10 14.89 -13.90 -2.21
CA ALA A 10 14.62 -12.53 -1.83
C ALA A 10 14.83 -11.59 -3.03
N GLY A 11 13.89 -10.66 -3.26
CA GLY A 11 13.99 -9.64 -4.31
C GLY A 11 13.18 -9.87 -5.60
N TRP A 12 12.28 -10.86 -5.66
CA TRP A 12 11.36 -10.98 -6.80
C TRP A 12 10.17 -10.03 -6.62
N PRO A 13 9.77 -9.25 -7.65
CA PRO A 13 8.58 -8.43 -7.56
C PRO A 13 7.38 -9.35 -7.31
N GLN A 14 6.66 -9.10 -6.23
CA GLN A 14 5.44 -9.81 -5.90
C GLN A 14 4.27 -8.85 -6.08
N MET A 15 3.21 -9.34 -6.71
CA MET A 15 1.93 -8.65 -6.70
C MET A 15 0.90 -9.47 -5.98
N GLU A 16 -0.04 -8.79 -5.33
CA GLU A 16 -1.15 -9.43 -4.65
C GLU A 16 -2.47 -8.77 -4.98
N LEU A 17 -3.48 -9.60 -5.19
CA LEU A 17 -4.87 -9.19 -5.23
C LEU A 17 -5.46 -9.34 -3.83
N GLU A 18 -5.87 -8.24 -3.23
CA GLU A 18 -6.44 -8.21 -1.88
C GLU A 18 -7.91 -7.75 -1.93
N SER A 19 -8.81 -8.52 -1.33
CA SER A 19 -10.21 -8.10 -1.15
C SER A 19 -10.37 -7.20 0.08
N ASN A 20 -11.50 -6.49 0.16
CA ASN A 20 -11.86 -5.71 1.35
C ASN A 20 -12.02 -6.56 2.62
N GLU A 21 -12.20 -7.87 2.47
CA GLU A 21 -12.34 -8.83 3.57
C GLU A 21 -10.98 -9.43 4.00
N GLY A 22 -9.87 -8.96 3.40
CA GLY A 22 -8.51 -9.41 3.73
C GLY A 22 -8.07 -10.69 3.02
N GLU A 23 -8.90 -11.23 2.12
CA GLU A 23 -8.50 -12.38 1.30
C GLU A 23 -7.44 -11.97 0.27
N LYS A 24 -6.39 -12.79 0.12
CA LYS A 24 -5.26 -12.49 -0.74
C LYS A 24 -5.00 -13.59 -1.78
N ILE A 25 -4.68 -13.17 -3.00
CA ILE A 25 -4.18 -14.03 -4.08
C ILE A 25 -2.81 -13.52 -4.50
N LYS A 26 -1.76 -14.31 -4.22
CA LYS A 26 -0.38 -13.97 -4.57
C LYS A 26 -0.09 -14.28 -6.04
N ILE A 27 0.68 -13.39 -6.66
CA ILE A 27 1.11 -13.50 -8.06
C ILE A 27 2.63 -13.33 -8.07
N GLU A 28 3.32 -14.43 -8.32
CA GLU A 28 4.78 -14.49 -8.37
C GLU A 28 5.26 -14.25 -9.82
N SER A 29 6.42 -13.61 -9.96
CA SER A 29 7.03 -13.37 -11.28
C SER A 29 7.40 -14.70 -11.95
N GLY A 30 7.08 -14.81 -13.25
CA GLY A 30 7.34 -16.01 -14.04
C GLY A 30 6.39 -17.18 -13.79
N GLN A 31 5.39 -17.03 -12.92
CA GLN A 31 4.37 -18.04 -12.69
C GLN A 31 3.00 -17.61 -13.24
N LYS A 32 2.31 -18.56 -13.88
CA LYS A 32 0.92 -18.42 -14.26
C LYS A 32 0.04 -18.90 -13.11
N VAL A 33 -0.78 -18.00 -12.58
CA VAL A 33 -1.73 -18.28 -11.49
C VAL A 33 -3.13 -18.38 -12.05
N GLU A 34 -3.79 -19.54 -11.89
CA GLU A 34 -5.20 -19.69 -12.23
C GLU A 34 -6.08 -19.28 -11.04
N VAL A 35 -7.15 -18.56 -11.32
CA VAL A 35 -8.14 -18.13 -10.32
C VAL A 35 -9.52 -18.59 -10.73
N GLY A 36 -10.27 -19.14 -9.77
CA GLY A 36 -11.63 -19.65 -9.95
C GLY A 36 -12.02 -20.61 -8.83
N ARG A 37 -13.22 -21.19 -8.90
CA ARG A 37 -13.72 -22.03 -7.78
C ARG A 37 -12.87 -23.26 -7.48
N LYS A 38 -12.17 -23.82 -8.48
CA LYS A 38 -11.28 -24.98 -8.30
C LYS A 38 -9.94 -24.56 -7.69
N ALA A 39 -9.39 -23.43 -8.14
CA ALA A 39 -8.07 -22.96 -7.70
C ALA A 39 -8.14 -22.28 -6.32
N ASN A 40 -9.26 -21.61 -6.02
CA ASN A 40 -9.48 -20.88 -4.77
C ASN A 40 -10.83 -21.27 -4.15
N PRO A 41 -10.96 -22.52 -3.67
CA PRO A 41 -12.23 -23.01 -3.12
C PRO A 41 -12.64 -22.24 -1.85
N THR A 42 -11.69 -21.79 -1.02
CA THR A 42 -12.00 -20.99 0.17
C THR A 42 -12.59 -19.62 -0.15
N LEU A 43 -12.31 -19.08 -1.35
CA LEU A 43 -12.76 -17.75 -1.77
C LEU A 43 -14.07 -17.82 -2.56
N PHE A 44 -14.27 -18.89 -3.33
CA PHE A 44 -15.32 -18.95 -4.35
C PHE A 44 -16.10 -20.27 -4.39
N SER A 45 -16.06 -21.14 -3.36
CA SER A 45 -16.73 -22.45 -3.40
C SER A 45 -18.21 -22.35 -3.80
N ASP A 46 -18.89 -21.37 -3.20
CA ASP A 46 -20.34 -21.27 -3.22
C ASP A 46 -20.85 -20.38 -4.37
N ASP A 47 -19.95 -19.60 -4.99
CA ASP A 47 -20.33 -18.69 -6.06
C ASP A 47 -20.35 -19.39 -7.43
N LEU A 48 -21.49 -19.98 -7.76
CA LEU A 48 -21.73 -20.64 -9.06
C LEU A 48 -21.61 -19.70 -10.27
N THR A 49 -21.55 -18.39 -10.06
CA THR A 49 -21.32 -17.41 -11.12
C THR A 49 -19.85 -17.31 -11.51
N ILE A 50 -18.94 -17.88 -10.73
CA ILE A 50 -17.52 -18.00 -11.04
C ILE A 50 -17.26 -19.38 -11.62
N SER A 51 -16.51 -19.45 -12.72
CA SER A 51 -16.13 -20.73 -13.31
C SER A 51 -15.10 -21.45 -12.45
N ARG A 52 -14.97 -22.78 -12.58
CA ARG A 52 -13.92 -23.56 -11.89
C ARG A 52 -12.52 -22.99 -12.15
N THR A 53 -12.26 -22.59 -13.39
CA THR A 53 -11.13 -21.78 -13.80
C THR A 53 -11.71 -20.55 -14.52
N GLN A 54 -11.67 -19.40 -13.87
CA GLN A 54 -12.31 -18.17 -14.34
C GLN A 54 -11.34 -17.30 -15.13
N ILE A 55 -10.12 -17.17 -14.65
CA ILE A 55 -9.09 -16.31 -15.24
C ILE A 55 -7.71 -16.90 -14.96
N SER A 56 -6.75 -16.60 -15.82
CA SER A 56 -5.33 -16.81 -15.50
C SER A 56 -4.60 -15.49 -15.45
N LEU A 57 -3.75 -15.33 -14.45
CA LEU A 57 -2.93 -14.17 -14.16
C LEU A 57 -1.46 -14.51 -14.36
N GLU A 58 -0.70 -13.57 -14.87
CA GLU A 58 0.75 -13.71 -15.05
C GLU A 58 1.40 -12.34 -14.86
N LEU A 59 2.36 -12.28 -13.94
CA LEU A 59 3.14 -11.08 -13.68
C LEU A 59 4.18 -10.90 -14.80
N ARG A 60 4.14 -9.77 -15.49
CA ARG A 60 5.11 -9.39 -16.51
C ARG A 60 6.01 -8.31 -15.96
N SER A 61 7.27 -8.68 -15.74
CA SER A 61 8.34 -7.74 -15.41
C SER A 61 8.88 -7.11 -16.69
N PRO A 62 9.22 -5.81 -16.70
CA PRO A 62 9.93 -5.22 -17.82
C PRO A 62 11.28 -5.94 -18.01
N PRO A 63 11.76 -6.07 -19.26
CA PRO A 63 13.08 -6.65 -19.49
C PRO A 63 14.14 -5.77 -18.83
N SER A 64 14.79 -6.31 -17.80
CA SER A 64 15.94 -5.68 -17.13
C SER A 64 17.07 -5.50 -18.16
N GLY A 65 17.20 -4.30 -18.73
CA GLY A 65 18.23 -3.99 -19.71
C GLY A 65 17.96 -2.86 -20.70
N SER A 66 16.75 -2.30 -20.80
CA SER A 66 16.49 -1.19 -21.73
C SER A 66 16.87 0.16 -21.12
N LYS A 67 18.16 0.55 -21.23
CA LYS A 67 18.60 1.95 -21.11
C LYS A 67 18.13 2.79 -22.30
N ASN A 68 16.82 2.85 -22.56
CA ASN A 68 16.25 3.75 -23.55
C ASN A 68 15.52 4.87 -22.83
N GLU A 69 16.23 5.99 -22.70
CA GLU A 69 15.68 7.28 -22.34
C GLU A 69 14.42 7.57 -23.19
N GLY A 70 13.28 7.73 -22.53
CA GLY A 70 12.15 8.47 -23.10
C GLY A 70 10.84 7.73 -23.41
N ARG A 71 10.60 6.49 -22.93
CA ARG A 71 9.22 5.93 -22.94
C ARG A 71 8.78 5.43 -21.57
N ILE A 72 7.85 6.20 -21.01
CA ILE A 72 6.98 5.88 -19.88
C ILE A 72 6.32 4.53 -20.17
N ASP A 73 6.70 3.47 -19.45
CA ASP A 73 5.88 2.28 -19.11
C ASP A 73 6.78 1.11 -18.62
N GLU A 74 7.79 1.40 -17.77
CA GLU A 74 8.55 0.36 -17.04
C GLU A 74 7.80 -0.12 -15.78
N GLU A 75 6.48 0.08 -15.71
CA GLU A 75 5.68 -0.36 -14.58
C GLU A 75 5.44 -1.87 -14.68
N THR A 76 5.78 -2.60 -13.62
CA THR A 76 5.43 -4.02 -13.50
C THR A 76 3.91 -4.16 -13.60
N VAL A 77 3.42 -5.02 -14.49
CA VAL A 77 1.98 -5.21 -14.75
C VAL A 77 1.58 -6.67 -14.65
N VAL A 78 0.34 -6.92 -14.21
CA VAL A 78 -0.24 -8.26 -14.24
C VAL A 78 -1.07 -8.39 -15.51
N SER A 79 -0.66 -9.28 -16.40
CA SER A 79 -1.49 -9.69 -17.52
C SER A 79 -2.54 -10.71 -17.06
N PHE A 80 -3.71 -10.66 -17.67
CA PHE A 80 -4.78 -11.61 -17.40
C PHE A 80 -5.46 -12.12 -18.67
N HIS A 81 -6.01 -13.32 -18.60
CA HIS A 81 -6.75 -13.96 -19.68
C HIS A 81 -8.02 -14.64 -19.16
N VAL A 82 -9.17 -14.31 -19.73
CA VAL A 82 -10.48 -14.82 -19.27
C VAL A 82 -10.73 -16.22 -19.82
N LEU A 83 -10.80 -17.20 -18.92
CA LEU A 83 -10.99 -18.62 -19.25
C LEU A 83 -12.42 -19.12 -19.01
N GLY A 84 -13.12 -18.45 -18.09
CA GLY A 84 -14.47 -18.78 -17.66
C GLY A 84 -15.57 -18.30 -18.60
N ARG A 85 -16.81 -18.77 -18.37
CA ARG A 85 -17.96 -18.41 -19.22
C ARG A 85 -18.48 -17.00 -18.93
N ASN A 86 -18.54 -16.63 -17.66
CA ASN A 86 -19.11 -15.36 -17.23
C ASN A 86 -18.06 -14.24 -17.32
N PRO A 87 -18.48 -13.00 -17.60
CA PRO A 87 -17.56 -11.86 -17.70
C PRO A 87 -16.87 -11.54 -16.37
N VAL A 88 -15.69 -10.93 -16.46
CA VAL A 88 -15.00 -10.28 -15.35
C VAL A 88 -15.08 -8.76 -15.49
N CYS A 89 -15.07 -8.05 -14.37
CA CYS A 89 -15.14 -6.59 -14.33
C CYS A 89 -13.82 -6.03 -13.82
N VAL A 90 -13.28 -5.01 -14.47
CA VAL A 90 -12.09 -4.27 -14.05
C VAL A 90 -12.44 -2.80 -13.91
N ILE A 91 -12.10 -2.22 -12.77
CA ILE A 91 -12.21 -0.79 -12.52
C ILE A 91 -10.78 -0.25 -12.45
N ARG A 92 -10.47 0.71 -13.33
CA ARG A 92 -9.15 1.34 -13.35
C ARG A 92 -8.99 2.22 -12.12
N GLY A 93 -7.85 2.06 -11.43
CA GLY A 93 -7.46 3.00 -10.39
C GLY A 93 -6.88 4.26 -11.00
N ASP A 94 -6.97 5.39 -10.30
CA ASP A 94 -6.41 6.68 -10.75
C ASP A 94 -4.87 6.73 -10.70
N GLY A 95 -4.22 5.59 -10.48
CA GLY A 95 -2.78 5.41 -10.71
C GLY A 95 -1.89 6.42 -9.98
N GLY A 96 -2.23 6.86 -8.76
CA GLY A 96 -1.36 7.61 -7.83
C GLY A 96 -0.75 8.94 -8.33
N LYS A 97 -0.89 9.28 -9.62
CA LYS A 97 -0.38 10.51 -10.21
C LYS A 97 -1.47 11.55 -10.03
N GLY A 98 -1.26 12.44 -9.05
CA GLY A 98 -2.17 13.53 -8.68
C GLY A 98 -2.41 14.54 -9.80
N GLY A 99 -3.10 14.12 -10.85
CA GLY A 99 -3.39 14.91 -12.04
C GLY A 99 -4.88 14.90 -12.33
N SER A 100 -5.57 15.89 -11.76
CA SER A 100 -7.00 16.24 -11.99
C SER A 100 -8.02 15.14 -11.68
N PRO A 101 -9.25 15.52 -11.23
CA PRO A 101 -10.35 14.58 -11.13
C PRO A 101 -10.70 14.09 -12.54
N SER A 102 -10.11 12.97 -12.95
CA SER A 102 -10.58 12.21 -14.10
C SER A 102 -12.03 11.79 -13.83
N PRO A 103 -12.93 11.81 -14.83
CA PRO A 103 -14.29 11.30 -14.65
C PRO A 103 -14.24 9.91 -14.02
N ALA A 104 -15.17 9.63 -13.09
CA ALA A 104 -15.21 8.40 -12.32
C ALA A 104 -14.88 7.17 -13.20
N PRO A 105 -13.94 6.30 -12.78
CA PRO A 105 -13.43 5.24 -13.63
C PRO A 105 -14.57 4.31 -14.05
N SER A 106 -14.86 4.28 -15.35
CA SER A 106 -15.90 3.42 -15.91
C SER A 106 -15.47 1.95 -15.81
N PRO A 107 -16.34 1.03 -15.35
CA PRO A 107 -16.02 -0.39 -15.31
C PRO A 107 -15.85 -0.94 -16.73
N ALA A 108 -14.74 -1.66 -16.95
CA ALA A 108 -14.46 -2.40 -18.18
C ALA A 108 -14.80 -3.88 -17.96
N PHE A 109 -15.53 -4.47 -18.90
CA PHE A 109 -15.94 -5.88 -18.83
C PHE A 109 -15.16 -6.70 -19.84
N PHE A 110 -14.63 -7.84 -19.39
CA PHE A 110 -13.89 -8.77 -20.24
C PHE A 110 -14.57 -10.12 -20.27
N ARG A 111 -14.67 -10.73 -21.45
CA ARG A 111 -15.31 -12.03 -21.69
C ARG A 111 -14.29 -13.00 -22.27
N LYS A 112 -14.51 -14.31 -22.15
CA LYS A 112 -13.65 -15.28 -22.83
C LYS A 112 -13.71 -15.08 -24.35
N PRO A 113 -12.57 -15.11 -25.09
CA PRO A 113 -11.19 -15.35 -24.67
C PRO A 113 -10.34 -14.06 -24.55
N GLU A 114 -10.94 -12.95 -24.14
CA GLU A 114 -10.27 -11.66 -24.04
C GLU A 114 -9.18 -11.66 -22.97
N SER A 115 -8.21 -10.78 -23.17
CA SER A 115 -7.07 -10.57 -22.29
C SER A 115 -6.93 -9.10 -21.96
N GLY A 116 -6.30 -8.79 -20.85
CA GLY A 116 -6.00 -7.42 -20.46
C GLY A 116 -4.83 -7.35 -19.48
N TYR A 117 -4.63 -6.16 -18.93
CA TYR A 117 -3.60 -5.89 -17.95
C TYR A 117 -4.21 -5.20 -16.74
N LEU A 118 -3.66 -5.47 -15.57
CA LEU A 118 -3.94 -4.78 -14.31
C LEU A 118 -2.68 -4.04 -13.88
N ARG A 119 -2.88 -2.81 -13.42
CA ARG A 119 -1.86 -1.95 -12.80
C ARG A 119 -2.13 -1.85 -11.30
N ILE A 120 -1.11 -1.47 -10.53
CA ILE A 120 -1.29 -1.19 -9.09
C ILE A 120 -2.40 -0.16 -8.93
N GLY A 121 -3.33 -0.43 -8.02
CA GLY A 121 -4.51 0.41 -7.79
C GLY A 121 -5.76 -0.01 -8.58
N ASP A 122 -5.63 -0.85 -9.61
CA ASP A 122 -6.78 -1.40 -10.32
C ASP A 122 -7.54 -2.38 -9.42
N LYS A 123 -8.86 -2.43 -9.62
CA LYS A 123 -9.74 -3.40 -8.96
C LYS A 123 -10.29 -4.38 -9.98
N ILE A 124 -10.33 -5.66 -9.64
CA ILE A 124 -10.93 -6.70 -10.46
C ILE A 124 -12.01 -7.45 -9.68
N SER A 125 -13.12 -7.77 -10.34
CA SER A 125 -14.11 -8.71 -9.85
C SER A 125 -14.30 -9.86 -10.83
N PHE A 126 -14.32 -11.07 -10.27
CA PHE A 126 -14.46 -12.32 -11.03
C PHE A 126 -15.92 -12.67 -11.36
N SER A 127 -16.88 -11.94 -10.78
CA SER A 127 -18.32 -12.06 -11.05
C SER A 127 -18.96 -10.69 -11.18
N VAL A 128 -19.73 -10.49 -12.25
CA VAL A 128 -20.56 -9.28 -12.40
C VAL A 128 -21.86 -9.39 -11.58
N LYS A 129 -22.35 -10.61 -11.34
CA LYS A 129 -23.61 -10.83 -10.63
C LYS A 129 -23.45 -10.71 -9.12
N ASN A 130 -22.33 -11.21 -8.59
CA ASN A 130 -21.97 -11.15 -7.19
C ASN A 130 -20.61 -10.42 -7.06
N PRO A 131 -20.57 -9.09 -7.19
CA PRO A 131 -19.31 -8.38 -7.31
C PRO A 131 -18.54 -8.37 -6.00
N LYS A 132 -17.48 -9.19 -5.94
CA LYS A 132 -16.40 -9.08 -4.94
C LYS A 132 -15.17 -8.49 -5.62
N PHE A 133 -14.71 -7.33 -5.17
CA PHE A 133 -13.58 -6.63 -5.77
C PHE A 133 -12.28 -6.94 -5.03
N PHE A 134 -11.23 -7.19 -5.81
CA PHE A 134 -9.87 -7.36 -5.36
C PHE A 134 -9.02 -6.22 -5.91
N LEU A 135 -8.33 -5.51 -5.03
CA LEU A 135 -7.38 -4.45 -5.36
C LEU A 135 -6.01 -5.06 -5.67
N LEU A 136 -5.41 -4.67 -6.79
CA LEU A 136 -4.03 -5.03 -7.08
C LEU A 136 -3.07 -4.14 -6.30
N LYS A 137 -2.27 -4.76 -5.44
CA LYS A 137 -1.18 -4.13 -4.69
C LYS A 137 0.17 -4.69 -5.13
N GLY A 138 1.18 -3.83 -5.18
CA GLY A 138 2.57 -4.24 -5.34
C GLY A 138 3.23 -4.39 -3.97
N GLY A 139 4.12 -5.37 -3.83
CA GLY A 139 5.00 -5.50 -2.68
C GLY A 139 6.37 -6.02 -3.12
N VAL A 140 7.44 -5.37 -2.69
CA VAL A 140 8.77 -5.95 -2.71
C VAL A 140 8.93 -6.68 -1.37
N TYR A 141 9.26 -7.97 -1.39
CA TYR A 141 9.62 -8.69 -0.15
C TYR A 141 11.01 -8.21 0.26
N GLU A 142 11.09 -7.02 0.85
CA GLU A 142 12.22 -6.63 1.65
C GLU A 142 12.00 -7.23 3.04
N GLY A 143 12.96 -8.00 3.54
CA GLY A 143 13.02 -8.42 4.94
C GLY A 143 13.27 -7.23 5.89
N GLU A 144 12.55 -6.13 5.70
CA GLU A 144 12.78 -4.81 6.28
C GLU A 144 11.82 -4.44 7.41
N GLU A 145 10.97 -5.37 7.89
CA GLU A 145 10.34 -5.15 9.20
C GLU A 145 11.37 -5.18 10.34
N MET A 146 12.56 -5.75 10.11
CA MET A 146 13.67 -5.73 11.08
C MET A 146 14.49 -4.41 11.01
N GLY A 147 14.54 -3.74 9.87
CA GLY A 147 15.36 -2.53 9.66
C GLY A 147 14.69 -1.23 10.16
N ILE A 148 13.37 -1.12 10.06
CA ILE A 148 12.63 0.06 10.56
C ILE A 148 12.63 0.07 12.10
N ALA A 149 12.47 -1.09 12.73
CA ALA A 149 12.58 -1.21 14.19
C ALA A 149 13.98 -0.80 14.68
N GLU A 150 15.05 -1.29 14.04
CA GLU A 150 16.43 -0.95 14.38
C GLU A 150 16.77 0.53 14.11
N ALA A 151 16.29 1.11 13.00
CA ALA A 151 16.48 2.52 12.69
C ALA A 151 15.75 3.47 13.67
N VAL A 152 14.56 3.08 14.13
CA VAL A 152 13.82 3.80 15.19
C VAL A 152 14.51 3.65 16.55
N GLU A 153 15.07 2.48 16.86
CA GLU A 153 15.83 2.25 18.09
C GLU A 153 17.12 3.09 18.13
N ARG A 154 17.84 3.18 17.01
CA ARG A 154 19.03 4.05 16.89
C ARG A 154 18.69 5.52 17.11
N ARG A 155 17.55 5.99 16.59
CA ARG A 155 17.09 7.38 16.75
C ARG A 155 16.59 7.68 18.17
N LYS A 156 15.98 6.71 18.86
CA LYS A 156 15.66 6.82 20.30
C LYS A 156 16.93 6.96 21.14
N ARG A 157 17.96 6.14 20.87
CA ARG A 157 19.22 6.12 21.62
C ARG A 157 19.97 7.46 21.57
N THR A 158 19.99 8.13 20.42
CA THR A 158 20.67 9.44 20.27
C THR A 158 19.97 10.58 21.01
N THR A 159 18.66 10.45 21.27
CA THR A 159 17.88 11.53 21.90
C THR A 159 17.90 11.44 23.43
N GLU A 160 17.94 10.22 23.99
CA GLU A 160 18.03 10.02 25.44
C GLU A 160 19.42 10.36 26.00
N GLU A 161 20.51 10.16 25.25
CA GLU A 161 21.86 10.55 25.68
C GLU A 161 22.06 12.08 25.75
N ARG A 162 21.37 12.87 24.90
CA ARG A 162 21.38 14.33 25.01
C ARG A 162 20.60 14.82 26.23
N LYS A 163 19.44 14.20 26.49
CA LYS A 163 18.59 14.56 27.65
C LYS A 163 19.23 14.20 29.00
N LYS A 164 20.15 13.23 29.04
CA LYS A 164 20.89 12.87 30.25
C LYS A 164 22.13 13.72 30.50
N ARG A 165 22.67 14.41 29.47
CA ARG A 165 23.75 15.38 29.63
C ARG A 165 23.22 16.77 30.00
N GLU A 166 22.06 17.16 29.47
CA GLU A 166 21.43 18.44 29.85
C GLU A 166 20.80 18.40 31.25
N GLY A 167 20.46 17.23 31.80
CA GLY A 167 19.90 17.12 33.16
C GLY A 167 20.90 17.07 34.31
N ASP A 168 22.20 16.83 34.03
CA ASP A 168 23.25 16.77 35.07
C ASP A 168 23.99 18.10 35.23
N ASP A 169 23.95 18.99 34.23
CA ASP A 169 24.56 20.32 34.31
C ASP A 169 23.64 21.33 35.04
N ASP A 170 22.31 21.18 34.97
CA ASP A 170 21.36 22.10 35.64
C ASP A 170 21.24 21.88 37.16
N ILE A 171 21.66 20.73 37.71
CA ILE A 171 21.57 20.47 39.17
C ILE A 171 22.83 20.97 39.90
N ARG A 172 23.96 21.16 39.21
CA ARG A 172 25.21 21.58 39.85
C ARG A 172 25.32 23.09 40.04
N ASP A 173 24.60 23.88 39.24
CA ASP A 173 24.55 25.34 39.38
C ASP A 173 23.47 25.82 40.39
N MET A 174 22.57 24.95 40.87
CA MET A 174 21.56 25.32 41.89
C MET A 174 22.05 25.22 43.35
N LEU A 175 23.30 24.81 43.61
CA LEU A 175 23.83 24.66 44.98
C LEU A 175 24.85 25.73 45.39
N ASN A 176 25.08 26.76 44.57
CA ASN A 176 25.93 27.88 44.91
C ASN A 176 25.26 29.20 44.53
N GLU A 177 24.19 29.58 45.22
CA GLU A 177 23.79 30.99 45.33
C GLU A 177 22.78 31.14 46.49
N ASP A 178 23.28 30.85 47.70
CA ASP A 178 22.73 31.51 48.88
C ASP A 178 23.28 32.94 48.92
N GLU A 179 22.35 33.89 49.06
CA GLU A 179 22.50 35.30 49.44
C GLU A 179 22.93 36.31 48.35
N LYS A 180 21.95 36.88 47.62
CA LYS A 180 21.51 38.26 47.87
C LYS A 180 20.30 38.73 47.06
N GLU A 181 19.57 39.62 47.72
CA GLU A 181 18.26 40.18 47.41
C GLU A 181 18.16 41.05 46.14
N ALA A 182 16.93 41.06 45.61
CA ALA A 182 16.13 42.22 45.20
C ALA A 182 16.17 42.75 43.74
N SER A 183 14.92 42.95 43.28
CA SER A 183 14.42 43.78 42.17
C SER A 183 14.69 43.24 40.76
N GLY A 184 13.74 43.22 39.83
CA GLY A 184 12.38 43.72 39.77
C GLY A 184 11.91 43.60 38.31
N GLU A 185 10.57 43.54 38.12
CA GLU A 185 9.82 44.01 36.94
C GLU A 185 10.19 43.45 35.54
N ASN A 186 9.29 42.62 34.96
CA ASN A 186 8.38 42.97 33.83
C ASN A 186 8.75 42.04 32.63
N ASN A 187 7.90 41.47 31.78
CA ASN A 187 6.51 41.74 31.41
C ASN A 187 5.93 40.54 30.61
N GLU A 188 4.61 40.35 30.77
CA GLU A 188 3.60 40.09 29.71
C GLU A 188 3.58 38.73 28.98
N ASP A 189 2.61 37.86 29.29
CA ASP A 189 1.26 37.78 28.70
C ASP A 189 1.22 37.09 27.31
N LEU A 190 1.06 35.77 27.29
CA LEU A 190 0.53 35.04 26.12
C LEU A 190 -0.81 34.40 26.48
N LYS A 191 -1.81 35.28 26.51
CA LYS A 191 -3.23 34.98 26.62
C LYS A 191 -3.69 34.32 25.31
N LEU A 192 -3.88 33.00 25.35
CA LEU A 192 -4.56 32.25 24.30
C LEU A 192 -6.02 32.68 24.23
N GLU A 193 -6.37 33.52 23.26
CA GLU A 193 -7.76 33.86 22.96
C GLU A 193 -8.51 32.60 22.53
N SER A 194 -9.55 32.26 23.30
CA SER A 194 -10.50 31.21 23.02
C SER A 194 -11.30 31.57 21.77
N PHE A 195 -11.12 30.78 20.71
CA PHE A 195 -11.87 30.89 19.46
C PHE A 195 -13.36 30.56 19.68
N ASP A 196 -14.24 31.53 19.49
CA ASP A 196 -15.69 31.40 19.61
C ASP A 196 -16.30 30.87 18.30
N ALA A 197 -16.81 29.63 18.33
CA ALA A 197 -17.34 28.93 17.17
C ALA A 197 -18.81 29.23 16.87
N SER A 198 -19.42 30.23 17.51
CA SER A 198 -20.83 30.61 17.31
C SER A 198 -21.11 31.38 16.00
N SER A 199 -20.09 31.65 15.18
CA SER A 199 -20.19 32.43 13.94
C SER A 199 -20.37 31.60 12.65
N ILE A 200 -20.51 30.28 12.76
CA ILE A 200 -20.68 29.39 11.59
C ILE A 200 -22.17 29.14 11.34
N ASP A 201 -22.70 29.79 10.31
CA ASP A 201 -24.09 29.62 9.85
C ASP A 201 -24.19 28.42 8.88
N PRO A 202 -24.99 27.38 9.17
CA PRO A 202 -25.20 26.27 8.24
C PRO A 202 -26.13 26.70 7.09
N VAL A 203 -25.59 26.71 5.87
CA VAL A 203 -26.37 26.97 4.65
C VAL A 203 -27.41 25.86 4.44
N LYS A 204 -28.69 26.26 4.28
CA LYS A 204 -29.82 25.38 3.93
C LYS A 204 -29.73 24.84 2.51
#